data_AF-A0AAV8WVZ4-F1
#
_entry.id   AF-A0AAV8WVZ4-F1
#
_cell.length_a   1.000
_cell.length_b   1.000
_cell.length_c   1.000
_cell.angle_alpha   90.00
_cell.angle_beta   90.00
_cell.angle_gamma   90.00
#
_symmetry.space_group_name_H-M   'P 1'
#
loop_
_entity.id
_entity.type
_entity.pdbx_description
1 polymer ?
#
loop_
_entity_poly.entity_id
_entity_poly.type
_entity_poly.pdbx_seq_one_letter_code
_entity_poly.pdbx_strand_id
1 'polypeptide(L)'
;MKLIYRLFKKKKLVFKDAWNLVDIAIIFMSLACLFLYTKRSQLVKDFLQQIEGAKHNEFVNYFHLLYAEATLTILAAVLVFLATLRLWKLLRFLLLIKIAEKTLLLSAPPLFCLFLCQIVVILAHAFSGILLFGTQSDDFKNIPDTVITLVILSLNLHKHFHLEVVKSTLDHMYYSVFMILTLAIYTLYITVITICYSEARTFYSKHEEYNVVDYIKEQYRYYLELAKIKWLNIRMRGGDNDVSSHKHVYPKEDEHRYAKCLTLPSNRMSGMCFVGRCIVRNLIKGRRRGKAEITDIDENLIKKTIVNLFRRDSEEKDMFYMTNNEGSKINLVDDATLLKMEEVTKILLESDAEKRSKEGQKTLYKKLIAGHEQKINAMMDNLNVILNILSDINIDVDEDE
;
A
#
# COMPACT_ATOMS: atom_id res chain seq x y z
N MET A 1 -20.96 6.76 -25.96
CA MET A 1 -19.83 6.99 -26.91
C MET A 1 -18.44 6.68 -26.34
N LYS A 2 -17.97 7.28 -25.23
CA LYS A 2 -16.58 7.07 -24.71
C LYS A 2 -16.19 5.61 -24.41
N LEU A 3 -17.14 4.77 -23.99
CA LEU A 3 -16.92 3.36 -23.64
C LEU A 3 -16.83 2.44 -24.87
N ILE A 4 -17.64 2.72 -25.90
CA ILE A 4 -17.62 2.04 -27.21
C ILE A 4 -16.27 2.25 -27.90
N TYR A 5 -15.71 3.46 -27.84
CA TYR A 5 -14.37 3.75 -28.35
C TYR A 5 -13.25 2.94 -27.64
N ARG A 6 -13.36 2.72 -26.32
CA ARG A 6 -12.39 1.88 -25.58
C ARG A 6 -12.51 0.40 -25.95
N LEU A 7 -13.72 -0.10 -26.15
CA LEU A 7 -14.00 -1.47 -26.58
C LEU A 7 -13.41 -1.77 -27.96
N PHE A 8 -13.55 -0.86 -28.92
CA PHE A 8 -13.00 -1.04 -30.27
C PHE A 8 -11.46 -1.06 -30.30
N LYS A 9 -10.79 -0.29 -29.43
CA LYS A 9 -9.32 -0.13 -29.44
C LYS A 9 -8.56 -1.16 -28.58
N LYS A 10 -9.19 -1.78 -27.57
CA LYS A 10 -8.53 -2.69 -26.59
C LYS A 10 -9.24 -4.04 -26.40
N LYS A 11 -9.76 -4.65 -27.48
CA LYS A 11 -10.62 -5.86 -27.45
C LYS A 11 -10.19 -6.99 -26.50
N LYS A 12 -8.89 -7.27 -26.32
CA LYS A 12 -8.40 -8.37 -25.45
C LYS A 12 -8.13 -7.99 -23.99
N LEU A 13 -7.91 -6.71 -23.68
CA LEU A 13 -7.61 -6.25 -22.32
C LEU A 13 -8.89 -5.90 -21.53
N VAL A 14 -10.00 -5.65 -22.22
CA VAL A 14 -11.26 -5.25 -21.58
C VAL A 14 -11.85 -6.37 -20.74
N PHE A 15 -11.68 -7.64 -21.14
CA PHE A 15 -12.21 -8.80 -20.40
C PHE A 15 -11.40 -9.20 -19.16
N LYS A 16 -10.19 -8.67 -18.98
CA LYS A 16 -9.37 -8.97 -17.78
C LYS A 16 -9.82 -8.20 -16.54
N ASP A 17 -10.45 -7.05 -16.72
CA ASP A 17 -10.97 -6.25 -15.59
C ASP A 17 -12.42 -6.61 -15.29
N ALA A 18 -12.68 -7.19 -14.11
CA ALA A 18 -14.03 -7.53 -13.66
C ALA A 18 -15.02 -6.35 -13.74
N TRP A 19 -14.53 -5.12 -13.54
CA TRP A 19 -15.35 -3.91 -13.60
C TRP A 19 -15.80 -3.51 -15.01
N ASN A 20 -15.04 -3.88 -16.04
CA ASN A 20 -15.45 -3.63 -17.42
C ASN A 20 -16.56 -4.61 -17.83
N LEU A 21 -16.56 -5.83 -17.28
CA LEU A 21 -17.65 -6.79 -17.48
C LEU A 21 -18.97 -6.26 -16.90
N VAL A 22 -18.93 -5.69 -15.70
CA VAL A 22 -20.11 -5.04 -15.08
C VAL A 22 -20.64 -3.90 -15.95
N ASP A 23 -19.76 -3.07 -16.52
CA ASP A 23 -20.19 -1.98 -17.42
C ASP A 23 -20.89 -2.52 -18.69
N ILE A 24 -20.36 -3.58 -19.27
CA ILE A 24 -20.96 -4.24 -20.44
C ILE A 24 -22.32 -4.85 -20.07
N ALA A 25 -22.41 -5.49 -18.91
CA ALA A 25 -23.66 -6.06 -18.40
C ALA A 25 -24.74 -4.99 -18.20
N ILE A 26 -24.40 -3.83 -17.64
CA ILE A 26 -25.34 -2.70 -17.48
C ILE A 26 -25.85 -2.24 -18.85
N ILE A 27 -24.97 -2.08 -19.84
CA ILE A 27 -25.37 -1.64 -21.19
C ILE A 27 -26.32 -2.68 -21.81
N PHE A 28 -25.96 -3.96 -21.77
CA PHE A 28 -26.79 -5.02 -22.33
C PHE A 28 -28.16 -5.10 -21.65
N MET A 29 -28.19 -5.08 -20.31
CA MET A 29 -29.44 -5.10 -19.54
C MET A 29 -30.29 -3.85 -19.79
N SER A 30 -29.67 -2.68 -19.98
CA SER A 30 -30.41 -1.45 -20.31
C SER A 30 -31.09 -1.52 -21.68
N LEU A 31 -30.41 -2.12 -22.68
CA LEU A 31 -30.98 -2.35 -24.00
C LEU A 31 -32.11 -3.39 -23.95
N ALA A 32 -31.91 -4.48 -23.20
CA ALA A 32 -32.95 -5.48 -22.97
C ALA A 32 -34.19 -4.88 -22.28
N CYS A 33 -33.97 -4.01 -21.28
CA CYS A 33 -35.04 -3.31 -20.57
C CYS A 33 -35.83 -2.40 -21.52
N LEU A 34 -35.15 -1.65 -22.39
CA LEU A 34 -35.79 -0.78 -23.37
C LEU A 34 -36.60 -1.61 -24.38
N PHE A 35 -36.04 -2.69 -24.89
CA PHE A 35 -36.73 -3.60 -25.80
C PHE A 35 -38.01 -4.18 -25.16
N LEU A 36 -37.91 -4.75 -23.96
CA LEU A 36 -39.05 -5.29 -23.23
C LEU A 36 -40.10 -4.22 -22.89
N TYR A 37 -39.67 -3.00 -22.56
CA TYR A 37 -40.58 -1.88 -22.33
C TYR A 37 -41.39 -1.54 -23.60
N THR A 38 -40.74 -1.48 -24.76
CA THR A 38 -41.45 -1.24 -26.03
C THR A 38 -42.41 -2.38 -26.38
N LYS A 39 -42.00 -3.63 -26.16
CA LYS A 39 -42.86 -4.82 -26.38
C LYS A 39 -44.06 -4.84 -25.44
N ARG A 40 -43.86 -4.54 -24.15
CA ARG A 40 -44.95 -4.40 -23.19
C ARG A 40 -45.89 -3.26 -23.59
N SER A 41 -45.37 -2.12 -24.04
CA SER A 41 -46.20 -1.00 -24.50
C SER A 41 -47.06 -1.37 -25.71
N GLN A 42 -46.55 -2.18 -26.65
CA GLN A 42 -47.35 -2.73 -27.75
C GLN A 42 -48.46 -3.66 -27.23
N LEU A 43 -48.11 -4.62 -26.38
CA LEU A 43 -49.08 -5.57 -25.79
C LEU A 43 -50.20 -4.87 -25.01
N VAL A 44 -49.90 -3.77 -24.30
CA VAL A 44 -50.93 -2.97 -23.61
C VAL A 44 -51.89 -2.32 -24.59
N LYS A 45 -51.38 -1.78 -25.71
CA LYS A 45 -52.22 -1.16 -26.75
C LYS A 45 -53.13 -2.20 -27.39
N ASP A 46 -52.59 -3.36 -27.73
CA ASP A 46 -53.34 -4.47 -28.31
C ASP A 46 -54.42 -4.96 -27.33
N PHE A 47 -54.08 -5.07 -26.04
CA PHE A 47 -55.03 -5.44 -24.99
C PHE A 47 -56.14 -4.39 -24.79
N LEU A 48 -55.82 -3.10 -24.81
CA LEU A 48 -56.81 -2.02 -24.72
C LEU A 48 -57.76 -2.04 -25.93
N GLN A 49 -57.26 -2.27 -27.14
CA GLN A 49 -58.09 -2.41 -28.34
C GLN A 49 -59.02 -3.64 -28.26
N GLN A 50 -58.54 -4.75 -27.71
CA GLN A 50 -59.37 -5.94 -27.49
C GLN A 50 -60.48 -5.69 -26.46
N ILE A 51 -60.21 -4.93 -25.40
CA ILE A 51 -61.24 -4.55 -24.42
C ILE A 51 -62.28 -3.62 -25.05
N GLU A 52 -61.86 -2.65 -25.86
CA GLU A 52 -62.77 -1.69 -26.50
C GLU A 52 -63.70 -2.37 -27.52
N GLY A 53 -63.25 -3.45 -28.16
CA GLY A 53 -64.06 -4.27 -29.07
C GLY A 53 -64.85 -5.41 -28.42
N ALA A 54 -64.64 -5.70 -27.13
CA ALA A 54 -65.26 -6.82 -26.44
C ALA A 54 -66.68 -6.49 -25.95
N LYS A 55 -67.58 -7.49 -26.00
CA LYS A 55 -68.94 -7.38 -25.42
C LYS A 55 -68.87 -7.48 -23.89
N HIS A 56 -69.89 -6.93 -23.21
CA HIS A 56 -69.95 -6.77 -21.73
C HIS A 56 -69.72 -8.03 -20.87
N ASN A 57 -69.72 -9.24 -21.44
CA ASN A 57 -69.60 -10.54 -20.75
C ASN A 57 -68.43 -11.42 -21.24
N GLU A 58 -67.48 -10.89 -22.03
CA GLU A 58 -66.36 -11.68 -22.55
C GLU A 58 -65.06 -11.41 -21.77
N PHE A 59 -64.39 -12.47 -21.33
CA PHE A 59 -63.13 -12.37 -20.58
C PHE A 59 -61.94 -12.29 -21.52
N VAL A 60 -61.23 -11.15 -21.51
CA VAL A 60 -59.98 -10.96 -22.26
C VAL A 60 -58.80 -11.39 -21.40
N ASN A 61 -57.97 -12.30 -21.91
CA ASN A 61 -56.85 -12.86 -21.16
C ASN A 61 -55.73 -11.83 -20.94
N TYR A 62 -55.56 -11.39 -19.68
CA TYR A 62 -54.53 -10.43 -19.26
C TYR A 62 -53.27 -11.07 -18.68
N PHE A 63 -53.22 -12.40 -18.50
CA PHE A 63 -52.10 -13.06 -17.84
C PHE A 63 -50.78 -12.81 -18.57
N HIS A 64 -50.78 -12.84 -19.91
CA HIS A 64 -49.59 -12.55 -20.71
C HIS A 64 -49.04 -11.14 -20.47
N LEU A 65 -49.93 -10.16 -20.23
CA LEU A 65 -49.52 -8.80 -19.89
C LEU A 65 -48.88 -8.74 -18.50
N LEU A 66 -49.46 -9.43 -17.52
CA LEU A 66 -48.92 -9.50 -16.15
C LEU A 66 -47.54 -10.18 -16.13
N TYR A 67 -47.34 -11.25 -16.88
CA TYR A 67 -46.02 -11.90 -17.00
C TYR A 67 -44.99 -10.97 -17.65
N ALA A 68 -45.37 -10.23 -18.70
CA ALA A 68 -44.50 -9.24 -19.33
C ALA A 68 -44.14 -8.08 -18.38
N GLU A 69 -45.06 -7.68 -17.51
CA GLU A 69 -44.80 -6.66 -16.49
C GLU A 69 -43.90 -7.16 -15.36
N ALA A 70 -44.17 -8.37 -14.82
CA ALA A 70 -43.35 -8.99 -13.78
C ALA A 70 -41.91 -9.23 -14.24
N THR A 71 -41.72 -9.67 -15.49
CA THR A 71 -40.37 -9.85 -16.05
C THR A 71 -39.63 -8.52 -16.22
N LEU A 72 -40.33 -7.45 -16.62
CA LEU A 72 -39.76 -6.12 -16.72
C LEU A 72 -39.34 -5.58 -15.34
N THR A 73 -40.17 -5.73 -14.30
CA THR A 73 -39.85 -5.26 -12.96
C THR A 73 -38.64 -5.99 -12.36
N ILE A 74 -38.54 -7.32 -12.55
CA ILE A 74 -37.37 -8.10 -12.13
C ILE A 74 -36.12 -7.62 -12.88
N LEU A 75 -36.20 -7.44 -14.20
CA LEU A 75 -35.07 -6.99 -15.00
C LEU A 75 -34.62 -5.58 -14.61
N ALA A 76 -35.56 -4.68 -14.33
CA ALA A 76 -35.29 -3.34 -13.83
C ALA A 76 -34.61 -3.38 -12.45
N ALA A 77 -35.08 -4.23 -11.52
CA ALA A 77 -34.45 -4.40 -10.21
C ALA A 77 -33.00 -4.88 -10.33
N VAL A 78 -32.72 -5.84 -11.21
CA VAL A 78 -31.36 -6.30 -11.50
C VAL A 78 -30.50 -5.17 -12.09
N LEU A 79 -31.06 -4.34 -12.99
CA LEU A 79 -30.36 -3.19 -13.54
C LEU A 79 -30.01 -2.16 -12.47
N VAL A 80 -30.94 -1.85 -11.56
CA VAL A 80 -30.66 -0.95 -10.42
C VAL A 80 -29.58 -1.55 -9.52
N PHE A 81 -29.62 -2.85 -9.26
CA PHE A 81 -28.56 -3.54 -8.50
C PHE A 81 -27.19 -3.46 -9.17
N LEU A 82 -27.11 -3.64 -10.50
CA LEU A 82 -25.84 -3.46 -11.22
C LEU A 82 -25.37 -2.00 -11.18
N ALA A 83 -26.28 -1.03 -11.23
CA ALA A 83 -25.96 0.38 -11.10
C ALA A 83 -25.44 0.74 -9.69
N THR A 84 -25.99 0.14 -8.63
CA THR A 84 -25.47 0.31 -7.26
C THR A 84 -24.09 -0.33 -7.09
N LEU A 85 -23.83 -1.50 -7.68
CA LEU A 85 -22.48 -2.08 -7.74
C LEU A 85 -21.50 -1.14 -8.46
N ARG A 86 -21.94 -0.48 -9.54
CA ARG A 86 -21.11 0.53 -10.22
C ARG A 86 -20.81 1.73 -9.32
N LEU A 87 -21.78 2.17 -8.51
CA LEU A 87 -21.57 3.21 -7.51
C LEU A 87 -20.53 2.79 -6.46
N TRP A 88 -20.54 1.52 -6.04
CA TRP A 88 -19.55 0.99 -5.11
C TRP A 88 -18.11 1.11 -5.65
N LYS A 89 -17.90 0.93 -6.96
CA LYS A 89 -16.61 1.19 -7.61
C LYS A 89 -16.16 2.64 -7.46
N LEU A 90 -17.09 3.60 -7.58
CA LEU A 90 -16.79 5.03 -7.38
C LEU A 90 -16.45 5.31 -5.92
N LEU A 91 -17.04 4.58 -4.97
CA LEU A 91 -16.73 4.72 -3.55
C LEU A 91 -15.34 4.20 -3.16
N ARG A 92 -14.66 3.44 -4.02
CA ARG A 92 -13.27 2.97 -3.80
C ARG A 92 -12.26 4.12 -3.61
N PHE A 93 -12.61 5.36 -3.92
CA PHE A 93 -11.74 6.50 -3.60
C PHE A 93 -11.62 6.75 -2.10
N LEU A 94 -12.59 6.34 -1.28
CA LEU A 94 -12.54 6.50 0.16
C LEU A 94 -11.53 5.53 0.78
N LEU A 95 -10.58 6.07 1.57
CA LEU A 95 -9.56 5.27 2.26
C LEU A 95 -10.17 4.12 3.08
N LEU A 96 -11.29 4.38 3.76
CA LEU A 96 -12.02 3.37 4.54
C LEU A 96 -12.42 2.17 3.69
N ILE A 97 -12.84 2.39 2.44
CA ILE A 97 -13.29 1.35 1.53
C ILE A 97 -12.11 0.61 0.92
N LYS A 98 -10.99 1.29 0.66
CA LYS A 98 -9.74 0.64 0.24
C LYS A 98 -9.18 -0.28 1.32
N ILE A 99 -9.22 0.16 2.58
CA ILE A 99 -8.86 -0.67 3.74
C ILE A 99 -9.80 -1.86 3.78
N ALA A 100 -11.13 -1.65 3.77
CA ALA A 100 -12.11 -2.74 3.80
C ALA A 100 -11.94 -3.77 2.65
N GLU A 101 -11.70 -3.30 1.42
CA GLU A 101 -11.46 -4.19 0.26
C GLU A 101 -10.18 -5.02 0.46
N LYS A 102 -9.09 -4.39 0.91
CA LYS A 102 -7.84 -5.10 1.19
C LYS A 102 -8.00 -6.09 2.33
N THR A 103 -8.77 -5.75 3.37
CA THR A 103 -9.05 -6.66 4.48
C THR A 103 -9.82 -7.87 4.02
N LEU A 104 -10.83 -7.68 3.18
CA LEU A 104 -11.64 -8.77 2.64
C LEU A 104 -10.81 -9.66 1.73
N LEU A 105 -9.95 -9.07 0.89
CA LEU A 105 -9.09 -9.85 -0.01
C LEU A 105 -8.01 -10.65 0.74
N LEU A 106 -7.47 -10.09 1.83
CA LEU A 106 -6.52 -10.77 2.69
C LEU A 106 -7.19 -11.85 3.56
N SER A 107 -8.40 -11.59 4.05
CA SER A 107 -9.17 -12.52 4.88
C SER A 107 -9.94 -13.57 4.08
N ALA A 108 -10.09 -13.41 2.75
CA ALA A 108 -10.87 -14.35 1.94
C ALA A 108 -10.39 -15.80 2.04
N PRO A 109 -9.08 -16.14 1.94
CA PRO A 109 -8.62 -17.51 2.13
C PRO A 109 -8.93 -18.10 3.52
N PRO A 110 -8.58 -17.45 4.65
CA PRO A 110 -8.90 -18.00 5.96
C PRO A 110 -10.41 -18.02 6.26
N LEU A 111 -11.18 -17.02 5.81
CA LEU A 111 -12.63 -17.02 5.95
C LEU A 111 -13.28 -18.16 5.16
N PHE A 112 -12.77 -18.49 3.98
CA PHE A 112 -13.28 -19.61 3.20
C PHE A 112 -13.02 -20.94 3.91
N CYS A 113 -11.86 -21.10 4.56
CA CYS A 113 -11.58 -22.27 5.39
C CYS A 113 -12.54 -22.38 6.58
N LEU A 114 -12.78 -21.28 7.30
CA LEU A 114 -13.75 -21.25 8.40
C LEU A 114 -15.18 -21.56 7.91
N PHE A 115 -15.53 -21.10 6.72
CA PHE A 115 -16.83 -21.39 6.09
C PHE A 115 -17.01 -22.87 5.80
N LEU A 116 -15.98 -23.54 5.27
CA LEU A 116 -16.01 -24.99 5.09
C LEU A 116 -16.15 -25.73 6.43
N CYS A 117 -15.43 -25.31 7.47
CA CYS A 117 -15.58 -25.89 8.81
C CYS A 117 -17.01 -25.71 9.37
N GLN A 118 -17.60 -24.53 9.18
CA GLN A 118 -18.99 -24.25 9.60
C GLN A 118 -19.98 -25.18 8.88
N ILE A 119 -19.80 -25.42 7.58
CA ILE A 119 -20.66 -26.34 6.82
C ILE A 119 -20.57 -27.76 7.40
N VAL A 120 -19.36 -28.25 7.68
CA VAL A 120 -19.16 -29.60 8.23
C VAL A 120 -19.84 -29.73 9.60
N VAL A 121 -19.71 -28.72 10.46
CA VAL A 121 -20.36 -28.69 11.77
C VAL A 121 -21.88 -28.68 11.66
N ILE A 122 -22.44 -27.81 10.82
CA ILE A 122 -23.89 -27.75 10.59
C ILE A 122 -24.42 -29.07 10.04
N LEU A 123 -23.69 -29.70 9.11
CA LEU A 123 -24.11 -30.94 8.48
C LEU A 123 -24.01 -32.12 9.45
N ALA A 124 -22.97 -32.18 10.29
CA ALA A 124 -22.88 -33.15 11.37
C ALA A 124 -24.03 -33.01 12.38
N HIS A 125 -24.33 -31.76 12.78
CA HIS A 125 -25.47 -31.50 13.66
C HIS A 125 -26.81 -31.79 12.99
N ALA A 126 -26.96 -31.52 11.69
CA ALA A 126 -28.16 -31.84 10.93
C ALA A 126 -28.44 -33.34 10.95
N PHE A 127 -27.44 -34.18 10.72
CA PHE A 127 -27.61 -35.64 10.81
C PHE A 127 -28.00 -36.11 12.20
N SER A 128 -27.37 -35.58 13.26
CA SER A 128 -27.80 -35.92 14.63
C SER A 128 -29.19 -35.39 14.96
N GLY A 129 -29.56 -34.20 14.48
CA GLY A 129 -30.86 -33.59 14.70
C GLY A 129 -31.99 -34.35 14.01
N ILE A 130 -31.78 -34.83 12.78
CA ILE A 130 -32.74 -35.69 12.07
C ILE A 130 -32.92 -37.02 12.83
N LEU A 131 -31.84 -37.59 13.36
CA LEU A 131 -31.92 -38.84 14.11
C LEU A 131 -32.69 -38.69 15.44
N LEU A 132 -32.51 -37.57 16.15
CA LEU A 132 -33.14 -37.31 17.44
C LEU A 132 -34.57 -36.78 17.31
N PHE A 133 -34.82 -35.84 16.38
CA PHE A 133 -36.05 -35.05 16.29
C PHE A 133 -36.85 -35.30 15.01
N GLY A 134 -36.35 -36.10 14.06
CA GLY A 134 -36.98 -36.28 12.75
C GLY A 134 -38.39 -36.86 12.79
N THR A 135 -38.79 -37.52 13.89
CA THR A 135 -40.15 -38.03 14.10
C THR A 135 -41.05 -37.08 14.89
N GLN A 136 -40.48 -36.10 15.60
CA GLN A 136 -41.19 -35.27 16.58
C GLN A 136 -41.48 -33.85 16.07
N SER A 137 -40.71 -33.36 15.10
CA SER A 137 -40.81 -32.00 14.59
C SER A 137 -40.64 -31.95 13.09
N ASP A 138 -41.52 -31.20 12.41
CA ASP A 138 -41.48 -31.02 10.96
C ASP A 138 -40.20 -30.29 10.49
N ASP A 139 -39.62 -29.45 11.35
CA ASP A 139 -38.39 -28.69 11.10
C ASP A 139 -37.14 -29.58 10.90
N PHE A 140 -37.18 -30.83 11.39
CA PHE A 140 -36.09 -31.79 11.32
C PHE A 140 -36.40 -32.99 10.39
N LYS A 141 -37.45 -32.89 9.56
CA LYS A 141 -37.90 -34.00 8.71
C LYS A 141 -36.99 -34.24 7.51
N ASN A 142 -36.59 -33.18 6.82
CA ASN A 142 -35.71 -33.25 5.65
C ASN A 142 -34.36 -32.60 5.95
N ILE A 143 -33.30 -33.06 5.27
CA ILE A 143 -31.96 -32.45 5.33
C ILE A 143 -31.97 -30.94 5.04
N PRO A 144 -32.55 -30.45 3.91
CA PRO A 144 -32.56 -29.01 3.63
C PRO A 144 -33.31 -28.21 4.69
N ASP A 145 -34.47 -28.69 5.15
CA ASP A 145 -35.28 -28.02 6.16
C ASP A 145 -34.53 -27.95 7.50
N THR A 146 -33.85 -29.04 7.87
CA THR A 146 -32.99 -29.10 9.06
C THR A 146 -31.81 -28.12 8.98
N VAL A 147 -31.15 -28.03 7.82
CA VAL A 147 -30.03 -27.11 7.62
C VAL A 147 -30.50 -25.66 7.71
N ILE A 148 -31.65 -25.33 7.11
CA ILE A 148 -32.26 -23.99 7.22
C ILE A 148 -32.55 -23.67 8.68
N THR A 149 -33.17 -24.60 9.39
CA THR A 149 -33.43 -24.51 10.83
C THR A 149 -32.16 -24.26 11.65
N LEU A 150 -31.10 -25.03 11.43
CA LEU A 150 -29.82 -24.85 12.12
C LEU A 150 -29.14 -23.52 11.79
N VAL A 151 -29.26 -23.03 10.55
CA VAL A 151 -28.75 -21.70 10.15
C VAL A 151 -29.54 -20.58 10.84
N ILE A 152 -30.87 -20.68 10.89
CA ILE A 152 -31.73 -19.72 11.60
C ILE A 152 -31.39 -19.71 13.09
N LEU A 153 -31.19 -20.89 13.68
CA LEU A 153 -30.78 -21.05 15.08
C LEU A 153 -29.38 -20.46 15.31
N SER A 154 -28.44 -20.68 14.39
CA SER A 154 -27.08 -20.12 14.43
C SER A 154 -27.11 -18.59 14.42
N LEU A 155 -28.00 -17.98 13.63
CA LEU A 155 -28.20 -16.53 13.58
C LEU A 155 -28.94 -15.96 14.80
N ASN A 156 -29.35 -16.83 15.75
CA ASN A 156 -30.16 -16.49 16.91
C ASN A 156 -31.48 -15.79 16.55
N LEU A 157 -32.03 -16.07 15.36
CA LEU A 157 -33.31 -15.57 14.88
C LEU A 157 -34.45 -16.41 15.48
N HIS A 158 -34.53 -16.43 16.81
CA HIS A 158 -35.32 -17.39 17.59
C HIS A 158 -36.85 -17.16 17.56
N LYS A 159 -37.35 -16.22 16.77
CA LYS A 159 -38.77 -15.82 16.81
C LYS A 159 -39.76 -16.91 16.36
N HIS A 160 -39.30 -18.01 15.78
CA HIS A 160 -40.15 -19.10 15.26
C HIS A 160 -39.77 -20.48 15.79
N PHE A 161 -38.79 -20.59 16.69
CA PHE A 161 -38.45 -21.89 17.26
C PHE A 161 -39.39 -22.17 18.43
N HIS A 162 -40.38 -23.03 18.18
CA HIS A 162 -41.27 -23.52 19.22
C HIS A 162 -40.45 -24.40 20.17
N LEU A 163 -39.94 -23.78 21.24
CA LEU A 163 -39.25 -24.44 22.35
C LEU A 163 -40.12 -25.48 23.09
N GLU A 164 -41.38 -25.64 22.68
CA GLU A 164 -42.36 -26.59 23.21
C GLU A 164 -42.01 -28.06 22.92
N VAL A 165 -41.02 -28.32 22.06
CA VAL A 165 -40.51 -29.67 21.75
C VAL A 165 -39.37 -30.10 22.69
N VAL A 166 -38.81 -29.20 23.50
CA VAL A 166 -37.69 -29.51 24.40
C VAL A 166 -38.20 -30.12 25.70
N LYS A 167 -38.53 -31.41 25.67
CA LYS A 167 -39.14 -32.13 26.81
C LYS A 167 -38.12 -32.93 27.61
N SER A 168 -37.00 -33.31 26.98
CA SER A 168 -35.97 -34.14 27.59
C SER A 168 -34.69 -33.37 27.89
N THR A 169 -33.91 -33.85 28.85
CA THR A 169 -32.57 -33.32 29.17
C THR A 169 -31.60 -33.45 27.99
N LEU A 170 -31.79 -34.48 27.16
CA LEU A 170 -31.00 -34.70 25.94
C LEU A 170 -31.21 -33.59 24.90
N ASP A 171 -32.43 -33.08 24.79
CA ASP A 171 -32.77 -32.03 23.84
C ASP A 171 -32.07 -30.72 24.21
N HIS A 172 -32.12 -30.36 25.49
CA HIS A 172 -31.40 -29.21 26.04
C HIS A 172 -29.88 -29.34 25.84
N MET A 173 -29.33 -30.55 26.03
CA MET A 173 -27.91 -30.80 25.81
C MET A 173 -27.53 -30.62 24.34
N TYR A 174 -28.35 -31.11 23.41
CA TYR A 174 -28.13 -30.93 21.97
C TYR A 174 -28.10 -29.45 21.57
N TYR A 175 -29.11 -28.67 21.95
CA TYR A 175 -29.18 -27.25 21.62
C TYR A 175 -28.06 -26.44 22.28
N SER A 176 -27.73 -26.74 23.54
CA SER A 176 -26.65 -26.02 24.24
C SER A 176 -25.27 -26.28 23.62
N VAL A 177 -24.97 -27.52 23.24
CA VAL A 177 -23.73 -27.86 22.53
C VAL A 177 -23.65 -27.12 21.19
N PHE A 178 -24.74 -27.10 20.41
CA PHE A 178 -24.78 -26.39 19.14
C PHE A 178 -24.54 -24.88 19.31
N MET A 179 -25.18 -24.25 20.30
CA MET A 179 -25.05 -22.82 20.57
C MET A 179 -23.63 -22.45 21.02
N ILE A 180 -23.01 -23.27 21.89
CA ILE A 180 -21.62 -23.05 22.32
C ILE A 180 -20.66 -23.18 21.14
N LEU A 181 -20.83 -24.22 20.31
CA LEU A 181 -19.98 -24.46 19.15
C LEU A 181 -20.10 -23.33 18.11
N THR A 182 -21.33 -22.89 17.84
CA THR A 182 -21.62 -21.79 16.94
C THR A 182 -21.02 -20.47 17.44
N LEU A 183 -21.16 -20.18 18.75
CA LEU A 183 -20.53 -19.02 19.37
C LEU A 183 -19.01 -19.05 19.21
N ALA A 184 -18.37 -20.20 19.44
CA ALA A 184 -16.93 -20.37 19.26
C ALA A 184 -16.50 -20.12 17.80
N ILE A 185 -17.29 -20.55 16.82
CA ILE A 185 -16.96 -20.30 15.41
C ILE A 185 -17.15 -18.81 15.06
N TYR A 186 -18.17 -18.14 15.59
CA TYR A 186 -18.33 -16.69 15.39
C TYR A 186 -17.21 -15.86 16.02
N THR A 187 -16.73 -16.23 17.20
CA THR A 187 -15.58 -15.54 17.80
C THR A 187 -14.31 -15.74 16.96
N LEU A 188 -14.13 -16.91 16.32
CA LEU A 188 -13.04 -17.13 15.37
C LEU A 188 -13.18 -16.26 14.11
N TYR A 189 -14.38 -16.15 13.53
CA TYR A 189 -14.64 -15.26 12.40
C TYR A 189 -14.24 -13.82 12.71
N ILE A 190 -14.72 -13.29 13.83
CA ILE A 190 -14.41 -11.92 14.27
C ILE A 190 -12.89 -11.76 14.46
N THR A 191 -12.25 -12.72 15.13
CA THR A 191 -10.81 -12.70 15.40
C THR A 191 -9.99 -12.61 14.10
N VAL A 192 -10.28 -13.48 13.12
CA VAL A 192 -9.61 -13.48 11.82
C VAL A 192 -9.81 -12.16 11.08
N ILE A 193 -11.04 -11.62 11.10
CA ILE A 193 -11.36 -10.33 10.48
C ILE A 193 -10.55 -9.20 11.16
N THR A 194 -10.48 -9.18 12.49
CA THR A 194 -9.73 -8.16 13.24
C THR A 194 -8.22 -8.22 12.96
N ILE A 195 -7.65 -9.42 12.88
CA ILE A 195 -6.23 -9.60 12.53
C ILE A 195 -5.97 -9.04 11.12
N CYS A 196 -6.74 -9.49 10.13
CA CYS A 196 -6.60 -9.02 8.74
C CYS A 196 -6.86 -7.50 8.62
N TYR A 197 -7.78 -6.96 9.44
CA TYR A 197 -8.04 -5.53 9.54
C TYR A 197 -6.84 -4.74 10.04
N SER A 198 -6.21 -5.20 11.11
CA SER A 198 -5.00 -4.54 11.62
C SER A 198 -3.87 -4.57 10.60
N GLU A 199 -3.67 -5.69 9.91
CA GLU A 199 -2.66 -5.82 8.86
C GLU A 199 -2.91 -4.86 7.69
N ALA A 200 -4.13 -4.84 7.13
CA ALA A 200 -4.46 -3.92 6.05
C ALA A 200 -4.33 -2.46 6.46
N ARG A 201 -4.70 -2.11 7.71
CA ARG A 201 -4.52 -0.76 8.23
C ARG A 201 -3.04 -0.36 8.28
N THR A 202 -2.15 -1.26 8.70
CA THR A 202 -0.70 -0.97 8.71
C THR A 202 -0.12 -0.84 7.30
N PHE A 203 -0.62 -1.62 6.33
CA PHE A 203 -0.22 -1.54 4.93
C PHE A 203 -0.48 -0.15 4.34
N TYR A 204 -1.69 0.38 4.52
CA TYR A 204 -2.04 1.73 4.05
C TYR A 204 -1.44 2.85 4.92
N SER A 205 -1.02 2.56 6.16
CA SER A 205 -0.30 3.54 6.98
C SER A 205 1.19 3.69 6.59
N LYS A 206 1.79 2.65 6.00
CA LYS A 206 3.20 2.67 5.54
C LYS A 206 3.36 3.27 4.15
N HIS A 207 2.34 3.15 3.31
CA HIS A 207 2.29 3.78 2.01
C HIS A 207 1.39 5.01 2.10
N GLU A 208 1.97 6.20 2.27
CA GLU A 208 1.30 7.46 1.89
C GLU A 208 1.12 7.44 0.36
N GLU A 209 0.17 6.64 -0.13
CA GLU A 209 -0.33 6.81 -1.49
C GLU A 209 -1.01 8.18 -1.54
N TYR A 210 -0.46 9.05 -2.38
CA TYR A 210 -1.00 10.37 -2.69
C TYR A 210 -2.50 10.27 -2.95
N ASN A 211 -3.31 10.69 -1.98
CA ASN A 211 -4.73 10.49 -2.02
C ASN A 211 -5.38 11.61 -2.83
N VAL A 212 -6.52 11.36 -3.45
CA VAL A 212 -7.21 12.39 -4.26
C VAL A 212 -7.60 13.59 -3.39
N VAL A 213 -7.78 13.40 -2.08
CA VAL A 213 -7.99 14.48 -1.11
C VAL A 213 -6.76 15.36 -0.96
N ASP A 214 -5.56 14.77 -0.94
CA ASP A 214 -4.30 15.52 -0.90
C ASP A 214 -4.10 16.28 -2.20
N TYR A 215 -4.43 15.66 -3.35
CA TYR A 215 -4.47 16.34 -4.65
C TYR A 215 -5.44 17.51 -4.70
N ILE A 216 -6.67 17.35 -4.20
CA ILE A 216 -7.68 18.41 -4.15
C ILE A 216 -7.22 19.53 -3.21
N LYS A 217 -6.63 19.19 -2.06
CA LYS A 217 -6.10 20.16 -1.10
C LYS A 217 -4.94 20.96 -1.71
N GLU A 218 -4.07 20.30 -2.46
CA GLU A 218 -2.96 20.91 -3.17
C GLU A 218 -3.44 21.79 -4.32
N GLN A 219 -4.39 21.32 -5.14
CA GLN A 219 -5.06 22.12 -6.17
C GLN A 219 -5.77 23.34 -5.56
N TYR A 220 -6.47 23.17 -4.45
CA TYR A 220 -7.17 24.28 -3.77
C TYR A 220 -6.17 25.32 -3.23
N ARG A 221 -5.06 24.89 -2.61
CA ARG A 221 -3.99 25.81 -2.22
C ARG A 221 -3.40 26.53 -3.42
N TYR A 222 -3.11 25.81 -4.50
CA TYR A 222 -2.58 26.37 -5.73
C TYR A 222 -3.49 27.43 -6.33
N TYR A 223 -4.80 27.15 -6.44
CA TYR A 223 -5.77 28.12 -6.94
C TYR A 223 -5.97 29.31 -5.99
N LEU A 224 -5.90 29.11 -4.67
CA LEU A 224 -5.93 30.20 -3.69
C LEU A 224 -4.68 31.09 -3.78
N GLU A 225 -3.50 30.51 -3.95
CA GLU A 225 -2.25 31.26 -4.15
C GLU A 225 -2.30 32.04 -5.46
N LEU A 226 -2.74 31.43 -6.55
CA LEU A 226 -2.97 32.12 -7.83
C LEU A 226 -3.97 33.26 -7.69
N ALA A 227 -5.07 33.05 -6.96
CA ALA A 227 -6.07 34.09 -6.73
C ALA A 227 -5.49 35.23 -5.89
N LYS A 228 -4.72 34.95 -4.83
CA LYS A 228 -4.02 35.96 -4.02
C LYS A 228 -3.03 36.77 -4.86
N ILE A 229 -2.20 36.10 -5.65
CA ILE A 229 -1.18 36.75 -6.50
C ILE A 229 -1.85 37.66 -7.54
N LYS A 230 -2.95 37.19 -8.14
CA LYS A 230 -3.74 37.96 -9.11
C LYS A 230 -4.48 39.14 -8.47
N TRP A 231 -4.94 38.99 -7.23
CA TRP A 231 -5.63 40.06 -6.50
C TRP A 231 -4.66 41.13 -5.95
N LEU A 232 -3.45 40.73 -5.56
CA LEU A 232 -2.38 41.61 -5.10
C LEU A 232 -1.57 42.26 -6.24
N ASN A 233 -1.84 41.94 -7.51
CA ASN A 233 -1.07 42.40 -8.67
C ASN A 233 0.46 42.18 -8.55
N ILE A 234 0.89 41.17 -7.79
CA ILE A 234 2.31 40.87 -7.59
C ILE A 234 2.78 40.04 -8.78
N ARG A 235 3.63 40.60 -9.64
CA ARG A 235 4.36 39.84 -10.65
C ARG A 235 5.37 38.94 -9.93
N MET A 236 5.14 37.62 -9.94
CA MET A 236 6.15 36.68 -9.46
C MET A 236 7.37 36.73 -10.39
N ARG A 237 8.47 37.25 -9.86
CA ARG A 237 9.80 37.18 -10.49
C ARG A 237 10.63 36.20 -9.66
N GLY A 238 11.19 35.18 -10.30
CA GLY A 238 12.14 34.29 -9.66
C GLY A 238 13.45 35.02 -9.40
N GLY A 239 13.84 35.17 -8.13
CA GLY A 239 15.11 35.76 -7.73
C GLY A 239 15.00 36.62 -6.48
N ASP A 240 15.67 36.14 -5.45
CA ASP A 240 16.16 36.74 -4.20
C ASP A 240 15.38 37.89 -3.53
N ASN A 241 15.03 37.66 -2.27
CA ASN A 241 14.36 38.60 -1.39
C ASN A 241 15.42 39.46 -0.68
N ASP A 242 15.95 40.48 -1.36
CA ASP A 242 16.58 41.57 -0.61
C ASP A 242 16.22 42.94 -1.18
N VAL A 243 15.56 43.72 -0.33
CA VAL A 243 15.02 45.04 -0.61
C VAL A 243 16.06 46.06 -0.14
N SER A 244 16.77 46.69 -1.07
CA SER A 244 17.09 48.13 -1.00
C SER A 244 17.94 48.61 -2.19
N SER A 245 17.51 49.76 -2.74
CA SER A 245 18.12 50.53 -3.83
C SER A 245 17.94 49.97 -5.25
N HIS A 246 17.25 50.76 -6.08
CA HIS A 246 17.22 50.60 -7.54
C HIS A 246 18.64 50.76 -8.11
N LYS A 247 19.42 49.68 -8.19
CA LYS A 247 20.61 49.64 -9.06
C LYS A 247 20.15 49.35 -10.49
N HIS A 248 20.44 50.26 -11.42
CA HIS A 248 20.40 49.92 -12.84
C HIS A 248 21.29 48.69 -13.07
N VAL A 249 20.73 47.68 -13.71
CA VAL A 249 21.46 46.44 -14.03
C VAL A 249 22.31 46.76 -15.24
N TYR A 250 23.61 46.92 -15.00
CA TYR A 250 24.60 46.91 -16.06
C TYR A 250 24.83 45.47 -16.51
N PRO A 251 25.13 45.21 -17.80
CA PRO A 251 25.59 43.90 -18.23
C PRO A 251 26.78 43.50 -17.36
N LYS A 252 26.77 42.26 -16.84
CA LYS A 252 27.97 41.69 -16.22
C LYS A 252 29.08 41.73 -17.26
N GLU A 253 30.29 42.12 -16.85
CA GLU A 253 31.45 42.00 -17.73
C GLU A 253 31.62 40.54 -18.15
N ASP A 254 32.12 40.33 -19.37
CA ASP A 254 32.39 39.00 -19.92
C ASP A 254 33.50 38.33 -19.08
N GLU A 255 33.07 37.65 -18.02
CA GLU A 255 33.95 36.86 -17.18
C GLU A 255 34.13 35.51 -17.87
N HIS A 256 35.28 35.31 -18.51
CA HIS A 256 35.66 34.02 -19.08
C HIS A 256 35.81 32.99 -17.95
N ARG A 257 34.68 32.35 -17.59
CA ARG A 257 34.56 31.41 -16.46
C ARG A 257 35.56 30.24 -16.53
N TYR A 258 36.11 29.96 -17.71
CA TYR A 258 37.11 28.92 -17.97
C TYR A 258 38.54 29.43 -18.15
N ALA A 259 38.81 30.73 -17.97
CA ALA A 259 40.17 31.28 -18.11
C ALA A 259 41.15 30.74 -17.05
N LYS A 260 40.64 30.15 -15.96
CA LYS A 260 41.43 29.55 -14.86
C LYS A 260 41.19 28.05 -14.70
N CYS A 261 41.02 27.31 -15.81
CA CYS A 261 40.95 25.85 -15.75
C CYS A 261 42.29 25.26 -15.29
N LEU A 262 42.25 24.42 -14.24
CA LEU A 262 43.40 23.69 -13.72
C LEU A 262 43.38 22.26 -14.28
N THR A 263 44.55 21.77 -14.70
CA THR A 263 44.75 20.35 -15.03
C THR A 263 45.10 19.59 -13.74
N LEU A 264 44.28 18.60 -13.40
CA LEU A 264 44.43 17.80 -12.18
C LEU A 264 44.67 16.33 -12.58
N PRO A 265 45.49 15.59 -11.82
CA PRO A 265 45.58 14.14 -12.01
C PRO A 265 44.21 13.45 -11.92
N SER A 266 43.95 12.48 -12.80
CA SER A 266 42.63 11.79 -12.89
C SER A 266 42.20 11.13 -11.57
N ASN A 267 43.16 10.60 -10.81
CA ASN A 267 42.90 10.05 -9.47
C ASN A 267 42.36 11.11 -8.51
N ARG A 268 42.83 12.36 -8.59
CA ARG A 268 42.34 13.46 -7.74
C ARG A 268 40.91 13.86 -8.10
N MET A 269 40.62 13.93 -9.39
CA MET A 269 39.27 14.15 -9.91
C MET A 269 38.29 13.09 -9.40
N SER A 270 38.69 11.82 -9.49
CA SER A 270 37.90 10.70 -8.97
C SER A 270 37.68 10.80 -7.46
N GLY A 271 38.70 11.22 -6.71
CA GLY A 271 38.62 11.46 -5.27
C GLY A 271 37.63 12.55 -4.88
N MET A 272 37.72 13.71 -5.54
CA MET A 272 36.78 14.82 -5.33
C MET A 272 35.35 14.39 -5.66
N CYS A 273 35.16 13.59 -6.71
CA CYS A 273 33.86 13.03 -7.07
C CYS A 273 33.32 12.09 -5.99
N PHE A 274 34.14 11.20 -5.43
CA PHE A 274 33.71 10.29 -4.36
C PHE A 274 33.34 11.06 -3.08
N VAL A 275 34.15 12.04 -2.67
CA VAL A 275 33.86 12.88 -1.50
C VAL A 275 32.58 13.70 -1.72
N GLY A 276 32.42 14.33 -2.88
CA GLY A 276 31.20 15.05 -3.24
C GLY A 276 29.96 14.15 -3.19
N ARG A 277 30.06 12.92 -3.72
CA ARG A 277 28.98 11.91 -3.64
C ARG A 277 28.64 11.52 -2.21
N CYS A 278 29.64 11.36 -1.33
CA CYS A 278 29.41 11.09 0.09
C CYS A 278 28.64 12.23 0.77
N ILE A 279 29.00 13.49 0.49
CA ILE A 279 28.33 14.67 1.06
C ILE A 279 26.87 14.74 0.62
N VAL A 280 26.60 14.64 -0.69
CA VAL A 280 25.22 14.66 -1.22
C VAL A 280 24.38 13.53 -0.61
N ARG A 281 24.96 12.34 -0.53
CA ARG A 281 24.26 11.16 -0.01
C ARG A 281 23.96 11.29 1.48
N ASN A 282 24.87 11.86 2.26
CA ASN A 282 24.64 12.14 3.68
C ASN A 282 23.54 13.20 3.89
N LEU A 283 23.49 14.23 3.05
CA LEU A 283 22.43 15.26 3.10
C LEU A 283 21.05 14.69 2.75
N ILE A 284 20.96 13.81 1.74
CA ILE A 284 19.70 13.14 1.37
C ILE A 284 19.22 12.21 2.49
N LYS A 285 20.14 11.46 3.12
CA LYS A 285 19.81 10.60 4.28
C LYS A 285 19.33 11.41 5.47
N GLY A 286 19.94 12.56 5.76
CA GLY A 286 19.51 13.46 6.85
C GLY A 286 18.09 14.00 6.71
N ARG A 287 17.56 14.13 5.47
CA ARG A 287 16.14 14.50 5.24
C ARG A 287 15.15 13.36 5.52
N ARG A 288 15.59 12.10 5.54
CA ARG A 288 14.76 10.93 5.86
C ARG A 288 14.91 10.60 7.35
N ARG A 289 13.90 10.97 8.14
CA ARG A 289 13.89 10.97 9.61
C ARG A 289 13.80 9.57 10.26
N GLY A 290 14.58 8.60 9.80
CA GLY A 290 14.60 7.21 10.29
C GLY A 290 16.03 6.69 10.52
N LYS A 291 16.17 5.68 11.40
CA LYS A 291 17.43 5.05 11.82
C LYS A 291 18.28 4.69 10.58
N ALA A 292 19.36 5.43 10.36
CA ALA A 292 20.16 5.33 9.14
C ALA A 292 21.09 4.11 9.22
N GLU A 293 20.62 2.97 8.75
CA GLU A 293 21.49 1.81 8.53
C GLU A 293 22.50 2.14 7.42
N ILE A 294 23.77 1.80 7.66
CA ILE A 294 24.86 1.95 6.69
C ILE A 294 24.62 0.90 5.61
N THR A 295 24.39 1.34 4.38
CA THR A 295 24.19 0.43 3.25
C THR A 295 25.53 -0.01 2.68
N ASP A 296 25.61 -1.20 2.09
CA ASP A 296 26.83 -1.73 1.43
C ASP A 296 27.41 -0.75 0.39
N ILE A 297 26.55 0.07 -0.22
CA ILE A 297 26.96 1.14 -1.15
C ILE A 297 27.71 2.26 -0.42
N ASP A 298 27.30 2.61 0.79
CA ASP A 298 28.00 3.59 1.63
C ASP A 298 29.36 3.04 2.07
N GLU A 299 29.41 1.76 2.46
CA GLU A 299 30.67 1.10 2.83
C GLU A 299 31.64 1.07 1.64
N ASN A 300 31.15 0.78 0.44
CA ASN A 300 31.96 0.77 -0.78
C ASN A 300 32.43 2.19 -1.17
N LEU A 301 31.58 3.21 -1.00
CA LEU A 301 31.97 4.61 -1.21
C LEU A 301 33.06 5.03 -0.21
N ILE A 302 32.92 4.68 1.06
CA ILE A 302 33.91 4.96 2.11
C ILE A 302 35.24 4.25 1.80
N LYS A 303 35.19 2.98 1.39
CA LYS A 303 36.39 2.23 0.95
C LYS A 303 37.08 2.93 -0.22
N LYS A 304 36.32 3.35 -1.24
CA LYS A 304 36.86 4.07 -2.41
C LYS A 304 37.44 5.43 -2.04
N THR A 305 36.82 6.20 -1.13
CA THR A 305 37.39 7.48 -0.67
C THR A 305 38.68 7.27 0.11
N ILE A 306 38.73 6.26 1.00
CA ILE A 306 39.93 5.94 1.79
C ILE A 306 41.07 5.53 0.86
N VAL A 307 40.83 4.57 -0.04
CA VAL A 307 41.86 4.09 -0.98
C VAL A 307 42.40 5.24 -1.84
N ASN A 308 41.52 6.14 -2.29
CA ASN A 308 41.94 7.26 -3.12
C ASN A 308 42.70 8.35 -2.35
N LEU A 309 42.49 8.49 -1.04
CA LEU A 309 43.23 9.43 -0.18
C LEU A 309 44.70 9.02 0.01
N PHE A 310 45.00 7.71 -0.08
CA PHE A 310 46.35 7.17 0.11
C PHE A 310 47.06 6.77 -1.20
N ARG A 311 46.42 6.99 -2.36
CA ARG A 311 46.99 6.65 -3.67
C ARG A 311 47.93 7.75 -4.15
N ARG A 312 49.05 7.38 -4.78
CA ARG A 312 49.92 8.34 -5.47
C ARG A 312 49.20 8.93 -6.69
N ASP A 313 49.55 10.16 -7.04
CA ASP A 313 48.99 10.84 -8.20
C ASP A 313 49.30 10.08 -9.50
N SER A 314 48.28 9.94 -10.37
CA SER A 314 48.44 9.37 -11.71
C SER A 314 49.16 10.36 -12.62
N GLU A 315 49.87 9.86 -13.62
CA GLU A 315 50.49 10.68 -14.67
C GLU A 315 49.43 11.25 -15.64
N GLU A 316 48.26 10.60 -15.74
CA GLU A 316 47.12 11.06 -16.55
C GLU A 316 46.43 12.27 -15.90
N LYS A 317 46.30 13.36 -16.68
CA LYS A 317 45.72 14.64 -16.25
C LYS A 317 44.38 14.88 -16.92
N ASP A 318 43.36 15.17 -16.12
CA ASP A 318 42.02 15.56 -16.54
C ASP A 318 41.79 17.06 -16.31
N MET A 319 40.92 17.65 -17.13
CA MET A 319 40.54 19.06 -17.04
C MET A 319 39.40 19.24 -16.03
N PHE A 320 39.60 20.09 -15.02
CA PHE A 320 38.54 20.44 -14.06
C PHE A 320 37.42 21.21 -14.79
N TYR A 321 36.15 20.85 -14.52
CA TYR A 321 34.90 21.38 -15.13
C TYR A 321 34.48 20.90 -16.54
N MET A 322 35.22 20.01 -17.20
CA MET A 322 34.69 19.33 -18.39
C MET A 322 33.97 18.04 -18.01
N THR A 323 32.71 17.89 -18.42
CA THR A 323 31.94 16.66 -18.25
C THR A 323 31.61 16.09 -19.62
N ASN A 324 32.13 14.91 -19.97
CA ASN A 324 31.85 14.23 -21.23
C ASN A 324 30.58 13.35 -21.19
N ASN A 325 29.69 13.56 -20.21
CA ASN A 325 28.47 12.76 -20.08
C ASN A 325 27.36 13.29 -20.98
N GLU A 326 27.28 12.77 -22.20
CA GLU A 326 26.09 12.86 -23.03
C GLU A 326 25.01 11.91 -22.47
N GLY A 327 23.99 12.45 -21.81
CA GLY A 327 22.71 11.74 -21.63
C GLY A 327 22.19 11.50 -20.21
N SER A 328 22.86 11.96 -19.14
CA SER A 328 22.27 11.87 -17.79
C SER A 328 21.41 13.10 -17.45
N LYS A 329 20.21 12.88 -16.90
CA LYS A 329 19.31 13.94 -16.40
C LYS A 329 20.07 14.91 -15.47
N ILE A 330 20.10 16.18 -15.84
CA ILE A 330 20.72 17.24 -15.05
C ILE A 330 19.79 17.54 -13.87
N ASN A 331 20.24 17.20 -12.66
CA ASN A 331 19.54 17.58 -11.44
C ASN A 331 20.08 18.93 -10.99
N LEU A 332 19.18 19.89 -10.76
CA LEU A 332 19.54 21.16 -10.13
C LEU A 332 19.95 20.91 -8.68
N VAL A 333 21.05 21.54 -8.29
CA VAL A 333 21.67 21.41 -6.97
C VAL A 333 21.67 22.80 -6.35
N ASP A 334 21.20 22.92 -5.11
CA ASP A 334 21.13 24.21 -4.40
C ASP A 334 22.53 24.81 -4.20
N ASP A 335 22.69 26.12 -4.37
CA ASP A 335 23.97 26.82 -4.23
C ASP A 335 24.65 26.60 -2.87
N ALA A 336 23.88 26.48 -1.79
CA ALA A 336 24.42 26.19 -0.46
C ALA A 336 25.15 24.82 -0.39
N THR A 337 24.75 23.86 -1.22
CA THR A 337 25.42 22.56 -1.30
C THR A 337 26.68 22.61 -2.16
N LEU A 338 26.69 23.46 -3.21
CA LEU A 338 27.88 23.73 -4.01
C LEU A 338 28.97 24.44 -3.18
N LEU A 339 28.60 25.43 -2.38
CA LEU A 339 29.54 26.14 -1.49
C LEU A 339 30.19 25.21 -0.47
N LYS A 340 29.44 24.24 0.08
CA LYS A 340 30.01 23.23 1.00
C LYS A 340 30.93 22.25 0.28
N MET A 341 30.63 21.87 -0.97
CA MET A 341 31.55 21.07 -1.77
C MET A 341 32.83 21.83 -2.07
N GLU A 342 32.72 23.13 -2.36
CA GLU A 342 33.87 24.02 -2.58
C GLU A 342 34.77 24.08 -1.34
N GLU A 343 34.21 24.27 -0.15
CA GLU A 343 34.97 24.32 1.10
C GLU A 343 35.73 23.01 1.36
N VAL A 344 35.06 21.86 1.21
CA VAL A 344 35.70 20.56 1.41
C VAL A 344 36.77 20.28 0.35
N THR A 345 36.52 20.67 -0.90
CA THR A 345 37.51 20.50 -1.98
C THR A 345 38.72 21.42 -1.80
N LYS A 346 38.53 22.64 -1.29
CA LYS A 346 39.63 23.53 -0.90
C LYS A 346 40.48 22.95 0.23
N ILE A 347 39.86 22.43 1.29
CA ILE A 347 40.58 21.77 2.40
C ILE A 347 41.39 20.56 1.91
N LEU A 348 40.82 19.77 0.99
CA LEU A 348 41.52 18.63 0.39
C LEU A 348 42.72 19.06 -0.46
N LEU A 349 42.65 20.23 -1.09
CA LEU A 349 43.75 20.78 -1.88
C LEU A 349 44.80 21.51 -1.02
N GLU A 350 44.42 22.13 0.09
CA GLU A 350 45.31 22.86 1.02
C GLU A 350 46.06 21.94 1.99
N SER A 351 45.43 20.86 2.46
CA SER A 351 46.03 19.93 3.45
C SER A 351 47.24 19.12 2.97
N ASP A 352 47.64 19.31 1.70
CA ASP A 352 48.78 18.66 1.06
C ASP A 352 50.12 19.41 1.27
N ALA A 353 50.14 20.64 1.79
CA ALA A 353 51.40 21.32 2.13
C ALA A 353 52.07 20.70 3.37
N GLU A 354 51.29 20.26 4.37
CA GLU A 354 51.80 19.76 5.66
C GLU A 354 52.02 18.24 5.69
N LYS A 355 51.26 17.44 4.91
CA LYS A 355 51.36 15.97 4.94
C LYS A 355 52.60 15.38 4.25
N ARG A 356 53.42 16.20 3.59
CA ARG A 356 54.65 15.77 2.89
C ARG A 356 55.85 15.47 3.81
N SER A 357 55.79 15.76 5.11
CA SER A 357 56.85 15.30 6.02
C SER A 357 56.68 13.82 6.35
N LYS A 358 57.72 13.02 6.08
CA LYS A 358 57.84 11.59 6.45
C LYS A 358 57.55 11.31 7.94
N GLU A 359 57.60 12.32 8.80
CA GLU A 359 57.31 12.21 10.24
C GLU A 359 55.81 12.15 10.57
N GLY A 360 54.95 12.83 9.80
CA GLY A 360 53.50 12.84 10.03
C GLY A 360 52.85 11.48 9.81
N GLN A 361 53.30 10.76 8.79
CA GLN A 361 52.85 9.38 8.55
C GLN A 361 53.33 8.43 9.65
N LYS A 362 54.61 8.51 10.07
CA LYS A 362 55.15 7.67 11.14
C LYS A 362 54.44 7.87 12.47
N THR A 363 54.12 9.11 12.85
CA THR A 363 53.43 9.42 14.11
C THR A 363 51.99 8.91 14.13
N LEU A 364 51.30 8.95 12.98
CA LEU A 364 49.92 8.49 12.86
C LEU A 364 49.82 6.95 12.87
N TYR A 365 50.73 6.26 12.16
CA TYR A 365 50.85 4.80 12.27
C TYR A 365 51.18 4.37 13.70
N LYS A 366 52.07 5.10 14.39
CA LYS A 366 52.42 4.83 15.79
C LYS A 366 51.23 5.01 16.74
N LYS A 367 50.39 6.03 16.52
CA LYS A 367 49.12 6.22 17.27
C LYS A 367 48.09 5.13 17.01
N LEU A 368 47.94 4.70 15.75
CA LEU A 368 47.03 3.60 15.39
C LEU A 368 47.48 2.28 16.01
N ILE A 369 48.77 1.96 15.94
CA ILE A 369 49.34 0.76 16.55
C ILE A 369 49.14 0.80 18.07
N ALA A 370 49.46 1.92 18.73
CA ALA A 370 49.25 2.08 20.17
C ALA A 370 47.76 1.94 20.58
N GLY A 371 46.84 2.44 19.76
CA GLY A 371 45.40 2.28 20.01
C GLY A 371 44.92 0.83 19.85
N HIS A 372 45.49 0.08 18.91
CA HIS A 372 45.22 -1.36 18.77
C HIS A 372 45.83 -2.17 19.91
N GLU A 373 47.04 -1.84 20.33
CA GLU A 373 47.74 -2.47 21.45
C GLU A 373 46.98 -2.27 22.78
N GLN A 374 46.45 -1.07 23.02
CA GLN A 374 45.60 -0.79 24.18
C GLN A 374 44.30 -1.62 24.18
N LYS A 375 43.68 -1.83 23.01
CA LYS A 375 42.49 -2.68 22.89
C LYS A 375 42.81 -4.17 23.12
N ILE A 376 43.96 -4.64 22.63
CA ILE A 376 44.41 -6.02 22.85
C ILE A 376 44.70 -6.24 24.34
N ASN A 377 45.38 -5.31 25.00
CA ASN A 377 45.67 -5.40 26.43
C ASN A 377 44.38 -5.39 27.27
N ALA A 378 43.41 -4.54 26.93
CA ALA A 378 42.11 -4.56 27.60
C ALA A 378 41.35 -5.89 27.40
N MET A 379 41.47 -6.52 26.21
CA MET A 379 40.92 -7.86 25.99
C MET A 379 41.67 -8.92 26.82
N MET A 380 42.99 -8.82 26.93
CA MET A 380 43.82 -9.73 27.71
C MET A 380 43.49 -9.63 29.20
N ASP A 381 43.31 -8.41 29.72
CA ASP A 381 42.92 -8.16 31.11
C ASP A 381 41.52 -8.72 31.38
N ASN A 382 40.56 -8.52 30.47
CA ASN A 382 39.23 -9.10 30.60
C ASN A 382 39.28 -10.64 30.60
N LEU A 383 40.13 -11.24 29.75
CA LEU A 383 40.32 -12.70 29.73
C LEU A 383 40.97 -13.21 31.02
N ASN A 384 41.96 -12.49 31.57
CA ASN A 384 42.60 -12.84 32.83
C ASN A 384 41.64 -12.73 34.02
N VAL A 385 40.76 -11.72 34.02
CA VAL A 385 39.70 -11.61 35.03
C VAL A 385 38.74 -12.80 34.94
N ILE A 386 38.35 -13.21 33.73
CA ILE A 386 37.52 -14.41 33.53
C ILE A 386 38.26 -15.67 33.99
N LEU A 387 39.57 -15.78 33.74
CA LEU A 387 40.39 -16.93 34.13
C LEU A 387 40.56 -17.02 35.65
N ASN A 388 40.74 -15.88 36.33
CA ASN A 388 40.79 -15.83 37.80
C ASN A 388 39.43 -16.16 38.44
N ILE A 389 38.33 -15.70 37.83
CA ILE A 389 36.98 -16.09 38.28
C ILE A 389 36.77 -17.60 38.09
N LEU A 390 37.28 -18.18 37.00
CA LEU A 390 37.22 -19.62 36.76
C LEU A 390 38.12 -20.42 37.72
N SER A 391 39.27 -19.90 38.14
CA SER A 391 40.15 -20.56 39.10
C SER A 391 39.65 -20.47 40.55
N ASP A 392 38.90 -19.41 40.89
CA ASP A 392 38.27 -19.26 42.21
C ASP A 392 36.99 -20.11 42.38
N ILE A 393 36.49 -20.70 41.29
CA ILE A 393 35.47 -21.75 41.37
C ILE A 393 36.18 -23.05 41.78
N ASN A 394 36.40 -23.20 43.09
CA ASN A 394 36.80 -24.46 43.68
C ASN A 394 35.61 -25.43 43.52
N ILE A 395 35.66 -26.27 42.50
CA ILE A 395 34.78 -27.41 42.39
C ILE A 395 35.28 -28.39 43.45
N ASP A 396 34.65 -28.39 44.63
CA ASP A 396 34.69 -29.55 45.51
C ASP A 396 34.08 -30.69 44.70
N VAL A 397 34.95 -31.42 44.00
CA VAL A 397 34.62 -32.77 43.57
C VAL A 397 34.74 -33.58 44.85
N ASP A 398 33.60 -33.83 45.49
CA ASP A 398 33.45 -34.93 46.43
C ASP A 398 33.78 -36.24 45.65
N GLU A 399 35.08 -36.55 45.55
CA GLU A 399 35.55 -37.93 45.48
C GLU A 399 35.45 -38.45 46.90
N ASP A 400 34.40 -39.23 47.19
CA ASP A 400 34.49 -40.46 47.97
C ASP A 400 33.11 -41.17 48.08
N GLU A 401 33.13 -42.45 47.68
CA GLU A 401 32.37 -43.62 48.19
C GLU A 401 30.83 -43.70 48.12
#